data_AF-A0A846UV88-F1
#
_entry.id   AF-A0A846UV88-F1
#
_cell.length_a   1.000
_cell.length_b   1.000
_cell.length_c   1.000
_cell.angle_alpha   90.00
_cell.angle_beta   90.00
_cell.angle_gamma   90.00
#
_symmetry.space_group_name_H-M   'P 1'
#
loop_
_entity.id
_entity.type
_entity.pdbx_description
1 polymer ?
#
loop_
_entity_poly.entity_id
_entity_poly.type
_entity_poly.pdbx_seq_one_letter_code
_entity_poly.pdbx_strand_id
1 'polypeptide(L)'
;MGREILDEAYRHFAQEGRKYEYGRGDMSLKNGSPNHRSDPSRTEQDLDKDGYYGVDCSSLVWRGMKNAGYDVGNEPFATSKLYDGGFTGYAKQHFDIVPAEDARKTPGSLQPGDLLMFDSKHGRHVAIFKGYDDKGNIEFYGSQVSTGPALSKAMGPTDTKEGYWNGGDFKIVGAMRPKPEFQVHQPLHGHEKVNIPEAPNGPMVTRHHPAGHHAPTPPSHGAAPHPPATPAAPAHQPPAHPAEHKHAQENYLHKGARGGDVMSLQQELTRLGYPVHPDGKFGGLTDEALRKFQHDHKLEPDGIAGPRTMDAVRHQLEQQKQHGQEPKAPMRLDNPAHPENALYKQALDAVHRLDAAHQREPNHQSGQLAGSLAARAREEGLQRIDHAVLSDDAKHTYAVQGDLNSPFKRVAGVDTAQAVNTPLEKSTTALEHAASTQTQNAQHQQQKQQQAPAQAGPSVSH
;
A
#
# COMPACT_ATOMS: atom_id res chain seq x y z
N MET A 1 28.26 -1.96 -6.41
CA MET A 1 27.07 -1.22 -5.94
C MET A 1 25.87 -1.83 -6.62
N GLY A 2 24.93 -2.34 -5.86
CA GLY A 2 23.74 -3.05 -6.33
C GLY A 2 23.63 -4.45 -5.73
N ARG A 3 24.73 -5.23 -5.78
CA ARG A 3 24.82 -6.62 -5.26
C ARG A 3 24.33 -6.75 -3.83
N GLU A 4 24.51 -5.70 -3.02
CA GLU A 4 24.07 -5.63 -1.63
C GLU A 4 22.55 -5.86 -1.49
N ILE A 5 21.73 -5.44 -2.46
CA ILE A 5 20.28 -5.69 -2.47
C ILE A 5 20.00 -7.19 -2.53
N LEU A 6 20.73 -7.91 -3.38
CA LEU A 6 20.59 -9.35 -3.55
C LEU A 6 21.06 -10.09 -2.30
N ASP A 7 22.22 -9.71 -1.76
CA ASP A 7 22.80 -10.36 -0.59
C ASP A 7 21.92 -10.17 0.65
N GLU A 8 21.40 -8.96 0.87
CA GLU A 8 20.47 -8.66 1.98
C GLU A 8 19.11 -9.34 1.82
N ALA A 9 18.54 -9.35 0.61
CA ALA A 9 17.31 -10.08 0.35
C ALA A 9 17.47 -11.58 0.59
N TYR A 10 18.57 -12.17 0.11
CA TYR A 10 18.82 -13.59 0.24
C TYR A 10 19.07 -13.98 1.70
N ARG A 11 19.83 -13.17 2.45
CA ARG A 11 20.04 -13.39 3.89
C ARG A 11 18.70 -13.41 4.64
N HIS A 12 17.89 -12.37 4.42
CA HIS A 12 16.59 -12.21 5.07
C HIS A 12 15.63 -13.37 4.77
N PHE A 13 15.43 -13.69 3.49
CA PHE A 13 14.39 -14.64 3.10
C PHE A 13 14.83 -16.11 3.03
N ALA A 14 16.13 -16.39 2.87
CA ALA A 14 16.63 -17.76 2.71
C ALA A 14 17.45 -18.29 3.90
N GLN A 15 18.02 -17.42 4.75
CA GLN A 15 18.95 -17.84 5.81
C GLN A 15 18.42 -17.64 7.24
N GLU A 16 17.42 -16.78 7.45
CA GLU A 16 16.85 -16.51 8.79
C GLU A 16 15.90 -17.61 9.31
N GLY A 17 15.78 -18.74 8.61
CA GLY A 17 15.01 -19.91 9.05
C GLY A 17 13.49 -19.76 9.01
N ARG A 18 12.99 -18.59 8.58
CA ARG A 18 11.56 -18.36 8.31
C ARG A 18 11.16 -18.99 6.98
N LYS A 19 9.90 -19.40 6.90
CA LYS A 19 9.31 -19.93 5.67
C LYS A 19 8.34 -18.91 5.11
N TYR A 20 8.33 -18.77 3.79
CA TYR A 20 7.58 -17.72 3.12
C TYR A 20 6.68 -18.33 2.05
N GLU A 21 5.54 -17.70 1.80
CA GLU A 21 4.69 -18.02 0.67
C GLU A 21 4.30 -16.74 -0.08
N TYR A 22 3.81 -16.91 -1.30
CA TYR A 22 3.26 -15.80 -2.06
C TYR A 22 1.78 -15.71 -1.73
N GLY A 23 1.38 -14.61 -1.09
CA GLY A 23 0.16 -14.52 -0.28
C GLY A 23 -1.17 -14.79 -0.99
N ARG A 24 -1.44 -16.07 -1.26
CA ARG A 24 -2.78 -16.58 -1.54
C ARG A 24 -3.32 -17.51 -0.44
N GLY A 25 -2.48 -18.14 0.40
CA GLY A 25 -2.94 -18.89 1.57
C GLY A 25 -3.58 -17.95 2.60
N ASP A 26 -2.87 -16.86 2.88
CA ASP A 26 -3.30 -15.75 3.75
C ASP A 26 -4.55 -14.96 3.28
N MET A 27 -5.14 -15.30 2.13
CA MET A 27 -6.38 -14.68 1.61
C MET A 27 -7.67 -15.37 2.11
N SER A 28 -7.59 -16.48 2.84
CA SER A 28 -8.77 -17.26 3.25
C SER A 28 -9.14 -17.15 4.72
N LEU A 29 -9.32 -15.93 5.24
CA LEU A 29 -10.09 -15.75 6.48
C LEU A 29 -11.56 -15.48 6.14
N LYS A 30 -12.38 -16.54 6.24
CA LYS A 30 -13.83 -16.45 6.27
C LYS A 30 -14.27 -15.54 7.42
N ASN A 31 -15.01 -14.48 7.07
CA ASN A 31 -15.90 -13.67 7.91
C ASN A 31 -15.35 -13.11 9.24
N GLY A 32 -15.15 -11.79 9.25
CA GLY A 32 -15.47 -10.96 10.42
C GLY A 32 -14.32 -10.14 11.00
N SER A 33 -13.88 -9.07 10.33
CA SER A 33 -13.42 -7.85 11.01
C SER A 33 -13.36 -6.66 10.05
N PRO A 34 -14.08 -5.56 10.34
CA PRO A 34 -14.03 -4.32 9.57
C PRO A 34 -12.91 -3.44 10.13
N ASN A 35 -11.67 -3.58 9.65
CA ASN A 35 -10.61 -2.55 9.66
C ASN A 35 -9.22 -3.20 9.49
N HIS A 36 -8.76 -3.40 8.26
CA HIS A 36 -7.47 -2.87 7.80
C HIS A 36 -7.33 -3.06 6.29
N ARG A 37 -6.83 -2.02 5.63
CA ARG A 37 -6.60 -1.91 4.18
C ARG A 37 -5.12 -2.13 3.88
N SER A 38 -4.67 -3.37 3.84
CA SER A 38 -3.33 -3.73 3.33
C SER A 38 -3.44 -5.10 2.66
N ASP A 39 -2.92 -5.25 1.44
CA ASP A 39 -2.69 -6.55 0.83
C ASP A 39 -1.79 -7.36 1.79
N PRO A 40 -2.33 -8.41 2.44
CA PRO A 40 -1.64 -9.06 3.55
C PRO A 40 -0.36 -9.78 3.11
N SER A 41 -0.26 -10.13 1.82
CA SER A 41 0.93 -10.73 1.18
C SER A 41 2.18 -9.83 1.22
N ARG A 42 2.06 -8.60 1.70
CA ARG A 42 3.13 -7.60 1.75
C ARG A 42 3.69 -7.41 3.15
N THR A 43 3.06 -8.01 4.14
CA THR A 43 3.29 -7.65 5.55
C THR A 43 4.34 -8.50 6.25
N GLU A 44 4.84 -9.56 5.59
CA GLU A 44 5.70 -10.58 6.23
C GLU A 44 5.09 -11.12 7.53
N GLN A 45 3.76 -11.22 7.57
CA GLN A 45 2.99 -11.80 8.67
C GLN A 45 2.44 -13.16 8.25
N ASP A 46 2.25 -14.03 9.23
CA ASP A 46 1.59 -15.33 9.09
C ASP A 46 0.16 -15.15 9.62
N LEU A 47 -0.76 -14.80 8.73
CA LEU A 47 -2.10 -14.35 9.10
C LEU A 47 -3.09 -15.50 9.18
N ASP A 48 -2.89 -16.55 8.38
CA ASP A 48 -3.64 -17.80 8.45
C ASP A 48 -3.06 -18.82 9.46
N LYS A 49 -1.89 -18.54 10.03
CA LYS A 49 -1.20 -19.34 11.06
C LYS A 49 -0.75 -20.71 10.57
N ASP A 50 -0.39 -20.82 9.29
CA ASP A 50 0.12 -22.06 8.69
C ASP A 50 1.66 -22.22 8.86
N GLY A 51 2.32 -21.20 9.42
CA GLY A 51 3.76 -21.15 9.63
C GLY A 51 4.55 -20.61 8.44
N TYR A 52 3.87 -20.04 7.44
CA TYR A 52 4.45 -19.33 6.31
C TYR A 52 4.09 -17.84 6.37
N TYR A 53 5.05 -17.00 6.01
CA TYR A 53 4.86 -15.55 6.01
C TYR A 53 4.59 -15.06 4.59
N GLY A 54 3.54 -14.26 4.41
CA GLY A 54 3.18 -13.70 3.11
C GLY A 54 4.21 -12.70 2.58
N VAL A 55 4.75 -12.96 1.38
CA VAL A 55 5.69 -12.08 0.64
C VAL A 55 5.40 -12.06 -0.86
N ASP A 56 5.01 -10.91 -1.38
CA ASP A 56 4.92 -10.67 -2.83
C ASP A 56 6.25 -10.25 -3.46
N CYS A 57 6.28 -10.21 -4.80
CA CYS A 57 7.49 -9.90 -5.56
C CYS A 57 8.05 -8.49 -5.28
N SER A 58 7.19 -7.51 -5.02
CA SER A 58 7.61 -6.14 -4.74
C SER A 58 8.09 -5.94 -3.30
N SER A 59 7.54 -6.70 -2.36
CA SER A 59 7.90 -6.69 -0.94
C SER A 59 9.25 -7.37 -0.72
N LEU A 60 9.53 -8.45 -1.47
CA LEU A 60 10.86 -9.06 -1.55
C LEU A 60 11.91 -8.01 -1.95
N VAL A 61 11.67 -7.32 -3.06
CA VAL A 61 12.62 -6.31 -3.57
C VAL A 61 12.74 -5.15 -2.60
N TRP A 62 11.62 -4.63 -2.09
CA TRP A 62 11.62 -3.56 -1.11
C TRP A 62 12.45 -3.92 0.12
N ARG A 63 12.31 -5.12 0.67
CA ARG A 63 13.08 -5.57 1.85
C ARG A 63 14.58 -5.62 1.55
N GLY A 64 14.97 -6.18 0.41
CA GLY A 64 16.37 -6.20 -0.04
C GLY A 64 16.95 -4.80 -0.16
N MET A 65 16.20 -3.87 -0.78
CA MET A 65 16.61 -2.48 -0.91
C MET A 65 16.71 -1.76 0.44
N LYS A 66 15.73 -1.96 1.32
CA LYS A 66 15.70 -1.35 2.65
C LYS A 66 16.90 -1.80 3.48
N ASN A 67 17.16 -3.10 3.53
CA ASN A 67 18.28 -3.67 4.28
C ASN A 67 19.64 -3.31 3.66
N ALA A 68 19.70 -3.11 2.33
CA ALA A 68 20.89 -2.59 1.65
C ALA A 68 21.08 -1.08 1.84
N GLY A 69 20.14 -0.39 2.49
CA GLY A 69 20.24 1.00 2.88
C GLY A 69 19.74 2.02 1.87
N TYR A 70 18.85 1.63 0.96
CA TYR A 70 18.19 2.54 0.04
C TYR A 70 16.93 3.16 0.66
N ASP A 71 16.64 4.43 0.31
CA ASP A 71 15.49 5.17 0.83
C ASP A 71 14.16 4.80 0.14
N VAL A 72 13.75 3.55 0.29
CA VAL A 72 12.51 3.02 -0.32
C VAL A 72 11.28 3.22 0.57
N GLY A 73 11.37 4.06 1.60
CA GLY A 73 10.33 4.25 2.62
C GLY A 73 10.29 3.11 3.65
N ASN A 74 9.25 3.11 4.49
CA ASN A 74 9.06 2.12 5.57
C ASN A 74 8.02 1.05 5.24
N GLU A 75 7.32 1.19 4.11
CA GLU A 75 6.33 0.24 3.63
C GLU A 75 6.70 -0.28 2.25
N PRO A 76 6.42 -1.55 1.93
CA PRO A 76 6.61 -2.11 0.60
C PRO A 76 5.93 -1.28 -0.49
N PHE A 77 6.67 -0.94 -1.55
CA PHE A 77 6.10 -0.27 -2.72
C PHE A 77 5.41 -1.26 -3.66
N ALA A 78 4.32 -0.87 -4.33
CA ALA A 78 3.72 -1.69 -5.38
C ALA A 78 4.58 -1.70 -6.65
N THR A 79 4.46 -2.74 -7.49
CA THR A 79 5.15 -2.78 -8.80
C THR A 79 4.78 -1.60 -9.69
N SER A 80 3.54 -1.08 -9.58
CA SER A 80 3.07 0.12 -10.27
C SER A 80 3.83 1.40 -9.89
N LYS A 81 4.48 1.45 -8.71
CA LYS A 81 5.36 2.56 -8.34
C LYS A 81 6.61 2.60 -9.22
N LEU A 82 7.05 1.45 -9.73
CA LEU A 82 8.22 1.31 -10.57
C LEU A 82 7.88 1.34 -12.07
N TYR A 83 6.79 0.67 -12.45
CA TYR A 83 6.42 0.50 -13.85
C TYR A 83 4.90 0.46 -14.05
N ASP A 84 4.37 1.34 -14.89
CA ASP A 84 2.96 1.36 -15.31
C ASP A 84 2.85 1.71 -16.79
N GLY A 85 2.93 0.69 -17.66
CA GLY A 85 3.07 0.88 -19.11
C GLY A 85 4.42 1.46 -19.56
N GLY A 86 5.27 1.83 -18.61
CA GLY A 86 6.62 2.34 -18.76
C GLY A 86 7.22 2.69 -17.39
N PHE A 87 8.53 2.91 -17.34
CA PHE A 87 9.19 3.32 -16.10
C PHE A 87 8.67 4.68 -15.61
N THR A 88 8.20 4.70 -14.35
CA THR A 88 7.58 5.87 -13.72
C THR A 88 8.60 6.98 -13.47
N GLY A 89 8.11 8.17 -13.08
CA GLY A 89 8.99 9.25 -12.61
C GLY A 89 9.84 8.84 -11.41
N TYR A 90 9.25 8.09 -10.46
CA TYR A 90 9.96 7.53 -9.32
C TYR A 90 11.11 6.60 -9.75
N ALA A 91 10.85 5.68 -10.67
CA ALA A 91 11.89 4.78 -11.19
C ALA A 91 13.03 5.56 -11.87
N LYS A 92 12.71 6.53 -12.73
CA LYS A 92 13.72 7.33 -13.44
C LYS A 92 14.53 8.24 -12.52
N GLN A 93 13.91 8.71 -11.44
CA GLN A 93 14.58 9.54 -10.44
C GLN A 93 15.65 8.75 -9.68
N HIS A 94 15.31 7.56 -9.19
CA HIS A 94 16.14 6.80 -8.24
C HIS A 94 16.99 5.70 -8.88
N PHE A 95 16.74 5.36 -10.14
CA PHE A 95 17.40 4.27 -10.84
C PHE A 95 17.90 4.69 -12.21
N ASP A 96 19.03 4.12 -12.62
CA ASP A 96 19.44 4.09 -14.02
C ASP A 96 18.66 2.98 -14.72
N ILE A 97 17.90 3.37 -15.75
CA ILE A 97 17.07 2.44 -16.49
C ILE A 97 17.93 1.69 -17.50
N VAL A 98 17.91 0.36 -17.42
CA VAL A 98 18.45 -0.53 -18.45
C VAL A 98 17.30 -0.86 -19.40
N PRO A 99 17.36 -0.43 -20.68
CA PRO A 99 16.31 -0.68 -21.65
C PRO A 99 16.06 -2.18 -21.86
N ALA A 100 14.86 -2.52 -22.36
CA ALA A 100 14.45 -3.91 -22.53
C ALA A 100 15.38 -4.69 -23.47
N GLU A 101 15.84 -4.05 -24.54
CA GLU A 101 16.77 -4.60 -25.52
C GLU A 101 18.14 -4.94 -24.91
N ASP A 102 18.59 -4.20 -23.89
CA ASP A 102 19.84 -4.45 -23.20
C ASP A 102 19.68 -5.44 -22.06
N ALA A 103 18.58 -5.33 -21.30
CA ALA A 103 18.26 -6.24 -20.21
C ALA A 103 18.00 -7.68 -20.68
N ARG A 104 17.62 -7.88 -21.95
CA ARG A 104 17.43 -9.21 -22.55
C ARG A 104 18.69 -9.80 -23.18
N LYS A 105 19.81 -9.08 -23.25
CA LYS A 105 21.06 -9.62 -23.80
C LYS A 105 21.66 -10.66 -22.86
N THR A 106 22.17 -11.73 -23.46
CA THR A 106 22.74 -12.89 -22.75
C THR A 106 24.08 -13.30 -23.37
N PRO A 107 25.23 -13.03 -22.72
CA PRO A 107 25.39 -12.15 -21.56
C PRO A 107 25.17 -10.67 -21.93
N GLY A 108 24.68 -9.87 -21.00
CA GLY A 108 24.26 -8.48 -21.22
C GLY A 108 24.87 -7.50 -20.23
N SER A 109 24.32 -6.28 -20.17
CA SER A 109 24.82 -5.17 -19.33
C SER A 109 24.30 -5.20 -17.89
N LEU A 110 23.54 -6.23 -17.51
CA LEU A 110 22.98 -6.40 -16.18
C LEU A 110 24.07 -6.69 -15.15
N GLN A 111 23.90 -6.14 -13.95
CA GLN A 111 24.78 -6.32 -12.82
C GLN A 111 24.02 -6.96 -11.66
N PRO A 112 24.64 -7.87 -10.88
CA PRO A 112 24.01 -8.45 -9.71
C PRO A 112 23.42 -7.36 -8.80
N GLY A 113 22.14 -7.51 -8.46
CA GLY A 113 21.36 -6.52 -7.70
C GLY A 113 20.50 -5.57 -8.54
N ASP A 114 20.67 -5.54 -9.86
CA ASP A 114 19.74 -4.83 -10.75
C ASP A 114 18.32 -5.41 -10.60
N LEU A 115 17.30 -4.55 -10.64
CA LEU A 115 15.91 -4.96 -10.49
C LEU A 115 15.31 -5.25 -11.86
N LEU A 116 15.04 -6.51 -12.15
CA LEU A 116 14.37 -6.94 -13.37
C LEU A 116 12.88 -6.60 -13.31
N MET A 117 12.36 -5.97 -14.36
CA MET A 117 10.93 -5.71 -14.51
C MET A 117 10.33 -6.64 -15.56
N PHE A 118 9.27 -7.34 -15.18
CA PHE A 118 8.54 -8.27 -16.02
C PHE A 118 7.11 -7.79 -16.22
N ASP A 119 6.64 -7.93 -17.45
CA ASP A 119 5.25 -7.71 -17.81
C ASP A 119 4.64 -9.02 -18.31
N SER A 120 3.40 -9.28 -17.92
CA SER A 120 2.66 -10.48 -18.31
C SER A 120 1.17 -10.23 -18.38
N LYS A 121 0.42 -11.14 -19.00
CA LYS A 121 -1.05 -11.12 -18.99
C LYS A 121 -1.66 -11.19 -17.59
N HIS A 122 -0.91 -11.67 -16.60
CA HIS A 122 -1.33 -11.80 -15.21
C HIS A 122 -0.89 -10.64 -14.32
N GLY A 123 -0.22 -9.64 -14.88
CA GLY A 123 0.26 -8.47 -14.17
C GLY A 123 1.76 -8.28 -14.27
N ARG A 124 2.24 -7.25 -13.56
CA ARG A 124 3.64 -6.83 -13.55
C ARG A 124 4.35 -7.41 -12.35
N HIS A 125 5.58 -7.86 -12.57
CA HIS A 125 6.39 -8.48 -11.54
C HIS A 125 7.79 -7.91 -11.53
N VAL A 126 8.43 -7.96 -10.36
CA VAL A 126 9.80 -7.48 -10.17
C VAL A 126 10.65 -8.55 -9.49
N ALA A 127 11.92 -8.63 -9.84
CA ALA A 127 12.87 -9.55 -9.22
C ALA A 127 14.28 -8.94 -9.14
N ILE A 128 15.17 -9.55 -8.37
CA ILE A 128 16.56 -9.09 -8.20
C ILE A 128 17.47 -9.95 -9.07
N PHE A 129 18.16 -9.36 -10.04
CA PHE A 129 19.11 -10.06 -10.90
C PHE A 129 20.28 -10.63 -10.08
N LYS A 130 20.60 -11.91 -10.26
CA LYS A 130 21.73 -12.58 -9.62
C LYS A 130 22.98 -12.56 -10.49
N GLY A 131 22.81 -12.88 -11.78
CA GLY A 131 23.93 -13.14 -12.69
C GLY A 131 23.47 -13.95 -13.90
N TYR A 132 24.45 -14.40 -14.67
CA TYR A 132 24.23 -15.34 -15.75
C TYR A 132 24.78 -16.71 -15.36
N ASP A 133 24.06 -17.79 -15.73
CA ASP A 133 24.61 -19.13 -15.62
C ASP A 133 25.63 -19.43 -16.74
N ASP A 134 26.26 -20.60 -16.71
CA ASP A 134 27.27 -21.01 -17.71
C ASP A 134 26.73 -21.07 -19.15
N LYS A 135 25.41 -21.12 -19.32
CA LYS A 135 24.72 -21.12 -20.63
C LYS A 135 24.28 -19.71 -21.04
N GLY A 136 24.55 -18.71 -20.21
CA GLY A 136 24.14 -17.33 -20.43
C GLY A 136 22.70 -17.03 -20.04
N ASN A 137 21.98 -17.95 -19.37
CA ASN A 137 20.62 -17.66 -18.91
C ASN A 137 20.64 -16.66 -17.75
N ILE A 138 19.61 -15.83 -17.67
CA ILE A 138 19.45 -14.88 -16.57
C ILE A 138 19.03 -15.65 -15.32
N GLU A 139 19.83 -15.56 -14.26
CA GLU A 139 19.45 -16.00 -12.93
C GLU A 139 18.97 -14.80 -12.10
N PHE A 140 17.94 -15.00 -11.29
CA PHE A 140 17.40 -13.96 -10.42
C PHE A 140 16.75 -14.53 -9.16
N TYR A 141 16.54 -13.67 -8.17
CA TYR A 141 15.80 -13.96 -6.94
C TYR A 141 14.45 -13.24 -6.98
N GLY A 142 13.36 -14.00 -6.95
CA GLY A 142 11.99 -13.46 -7.09
C GLY A 142 10.98 -14.26 -6.26
N SER A 143 9.80 -13.68 -6.00
CA SER A 143 8.74 -14.36 -5.25
C SER A 143 7.78 -15.10 -6.20
N GLN A 144 7.57 -16.39 -5.96
CA GLN A 144 6.73 -17.28 -6.76
C GLN A 144 5.42 -17.64 -6.07
N VAL A 145 4.32 -17.68 -6.84
CA VAL A 145 2.93 -17.88 -6.36
C VAL A 145 2.72 -19.10 -5.44
N SER A 146 3.55 -20.14 -5.55
CA SER A 146 3.40 -21.39 -4.80
C SER A 146 4.44 -21.65 -3.71
N THR A 147 5.55 -20.89 -3.69
CA THR A 147 6.72 -21.23 -2.86
C THR A 147 7.40 -20.01 -2.19
N GLY A 148 6.93 -18.80 -2.46
CA GLY A 148 7.53 -17.57 -1.93
C GLY A 148 8.84 -17.18 -2.62
N PRO A 149 9.71 -16.39 -1.95
CA PRO A 149 11.03 -16.01 -2.45
C PRO A 149 11.93 -17.19 -2.79
N ALA A 150 12.34 -17.28 -4.06
CA ALA A 150 13.18 -18.36 -4.55
C ALA A 150 14.10 -17.90 -5.68
N LEU A 151 15.22 -18.60 -5.84
CA LEU A 151 16.08 -18.46 -7.00
C LEU A 151 15.39 -19.08 -8.22
N SER A 152 15.46 -18.38 -9.34
CA SER A 152 14.83 -18.78 -10.59
C SER A 152 15.69 -18.38 -11.78
N LYS A 153 15.44 -19.05 -12.90
CA LYS A 153 16.05 -18.72 -14.19
C LYS A 153 14.97 -18.13 -15.10
N ALA A 154 15.33 -17.08 -15.84
CA ALA A 154 14.60 -16.60 -17.00
C ALA A 154 15.44 -16.93 -18.21
N MET A 155 14.84 -17.62 -19.18
CA MET A 155 15.58 -18.05 -20.36
C MET A 155 16.03 -16.87 -21.20
N GLY A 156 17.27 -16.96 -21.70
CA GLY A 156 17.65 -16.26 -22.92
C GLY A 156 16.85 -16.78 -24.13
N PRO A 157 17.13 -16.32 -25.35
CA PRO A 157 16.34 -16.63 -26.56
C PRO A 157 16.27 -18.11 -27.00
N THR A 158 16.68 -19.08 -26.16
CA THR A 158 16.58 -20.52 -26.43
C THR A 158 15.55 -21.20 -25.52
N ASP A 159 14.57 -21.80 -26.19
CA ASP A 159 13.25 -22.25 -25.77
C ASP A 159 13.26 -23.53 -24.88
N THR A 160 12.99 -23.40 -23.59
CA THR A 160 12.61 -24.52 -22.68
C THR A 160 11.48 -24.09 -21.72
N LYS A 161 10.23 -24.33 -22.10
CA LYS A 161 8.97 -23.88 -21.45
C LYS A 161 8.71 -24.46 -20.03
N GLU A 162 9.59 -24.28 -19.05
CA GLU A 162 9.43 -24.87 -17.71
C GLU A 162 9.74 -23.89 -16.56
N GLY A 163 8.72 -23.55 -15.75
CA GLY A 163 8.81 -22.68 -14.54
C GLY A 163 7.82 -21.50 -14.56
N TYR A 164 7.39 -20.97 -13.38
CA TYR A 164 6.43 -19.85 -13.28
C TYR A 164 6.84 -18.65 -14.13
N TRP A 165 8.13 -18.29 -14.06
CA TRP A 165 8.72 -17.18 -14.82
C TRP A 165 9.16 -17.54 -16.25
N ASN A 166 9.06 -18.82 -16.63
CA ASN A 166 9.54 -19.39 -17.90
C ASN A 166 8.40 -19.74 -18.87
N GLY A 167 7.15 -19.42 -18.50
CA GLY A 167 6.03 -19.44 -19.44
C GLY A 167 6.17 -18.30 -20.45
N GLY A 168 5.76 -18.52 -21.70
CA GLY A 168 5.83 -17.54 -22.80
C GLY A 168 5.05 -16.22 -22.60
N ASP A 169 4.51 -15.99 -21.40
CA ASP A 169 3.75 -14.81 -21.01
C ASP A 169 4.57 -13.78 -20.21
N PHE A 170 5.77 -14.11 -19.71
CA PHE A 170 6.59 -13.16 -18.95
C PHE A 170 7.66 -12.51 -19.82
N LYS A 171 7.54 -11.20 -20.02
CA LYS A 171 8.45 -10.41 -20.85
C LYS A 171 9.26 -9.45 -19.98
N ILE A 172 10.59 -9.55 -20.03
CA ILE A 172 11.46 -8.53 -19.43
C ILE A 172 11.23 -7.21 -20.18
N VAL A 173 10.65 -6.20 -19.53
CA VAL A 173 10.40 -4.88 -20.12
C VAL A 173 11.49 -3.86 -19.81
N GLY A 174 12.51 -4.28 -19.06
CA GLY A 174 13.72 -3.54 -18.74
C GLY A 174 14.25 -3.95 -17.39
N ALA A 175 15.29 -3.26 -16.92
CA ALA A 175 15.78 -3.37 -15.55
C ALA A 175 16.09 -1.99 -14.97
N MET A 176 16.27 -1.95 -13.65
CA MET A 176 16.57 -0.73 -12.91
C MET A 176 17.80 -0.96 -12.05
N ARG A 177 18.85 -0.16 -12.27
CA ARG A 177 20.04 -0.15 -11.42
C ARG A 177 19.91 0.98 -10.40
N PRO A 178 19.96 0.71 -9.10
CA PRO A 178 19.82 1.76 -8.10
C PRO A 178 20.99 2.75 -8.20
N LYS A 179 20.70 4.04 -8.16
CA LYS A 179 21.75 5.07 -8.17
C LYS A 179 22.44 5.15 -6.80
N PRO A 180 23.75 5.47 -6.74
CA PRO A 180 24.47 5.57 -5.47
C PRO A 180 23.85 6.59 -4.50
N GLU A 181 23.35 7.73 -5.00
CA GLU A 181 22.69 8.76 -4.19
C GLU A 181 21.36 8.31 -3.57
N PHE A 182 20.81 7.18 -4.02
CA PHE A 182 19.62 6.60 -3.43
C PHE A 182 19.92 5.83 -2.14
N GLN A 183 21.18 5.48 -1.91
CA GLN A 183 21.63 4.79 -0.71
C GLN A 183 21.92 5.81 0.40
N VAL A 184 21.20 5.70 1.51
CA VAL A 184 21.25 6.63 2.64
C VAL A 184 22.03 6.09 3.84
N HIS A 185 22.30 4.78 3.89
CA HIS A 185 23.19 4.16 4.87
C HIS A 185 23.86 2.90 4.31
N GLN A 186 24.88 2.40 5.01
CA GLN A 186 25.52 1.13 4.65
C GLN A 186 24.54 -0.05 4.82
N PRO A 187 24.71 -1.15 4.07
CA PRO A 187 23.89 -2.35 4.26
C PRO A 187 23.97 -2.86 5.71
N LEU A 188 22.88 -3.46 6.20
CA LEU A 188 22.78 -3.92 7.59
C LEU A 188 23.91 -4.89 7.98
N HIS A 189 24.35 -5.74 7.05
CA HIS A 189 25.45 -6.68 7.28
C HIS A 189 26.73 -6.28 6.54
N GLY A 190 26.87 -4.99 6.22
CA GLY A 190 28.01 -4.45 5.47
C GLY A 190 28.12 -5.04 4.06
N HIS A 191 29.34 -5.08 3.52
CA HIS A 191 29.60 -5.56 2.16
C HIS A 191 29.96 -7.05 2.10
N GLU A 192 29.61 -7.81 3.14
CA GLU A 192 29.86 -9.25 3.18
C GLU A 192 28.98 -9.97 2.15
N LYS A 193 29.64 -10.58 1.16
CA LYS A 193 28.97 -11.31 0.10
C LYS A 193 28.40 -12.61 0.63
N VAL A 194 27.13 -12.85 0.34
CA VAL A 194 26.49 -14.13 0.63
C VAL A 194 26.81 -15.13 -0.48
N ASN A 195 27.15 -16.36 -0.10
CA ASN A 195 27.27 -17.46 -1.06
C ASN A 195 25.87 -17.90 -1.51
N ILE A 196 25.42 -17.36 -2.65
CA ILE A 196 24.12 -17.66 -3.23
C ILE A 196 24.28 -18.79 -4.25
N PRO A 197 23.64 -19.96 -4.05
CA PRO A 197 23.78 -21.11 -4.94
C PRO A 197 23.22 -20.82 -6.34
N GLU A 198 23.54 -21.68 -7.30
CA GLU A 198 22.90 -21.64 -8.61
C GLU A 198 21.39 -21.91 -8.49
N ALA A 199 20.59 -21.24 -9.32
CA ALA A 199 19.17 -21.52 -9.39
C ALA A 199 18.95 -22.98 -9.85
N PRO A 200 18.00 -23.73 -9.26
CA PRO A 200 17.75 -25.11 -9.65
C PRO A 200 17.30 -25.21 -11.11
N ASN A 201 17.72 -26.27 -11.80
CA ASN A 201 17.25 -26.58 -13.15
C ASN A 201 15.92 -27.36 -13.05
N GLY A 202 14.85 -26.84 -13.66
CA GLY A 202 13.52 -27.49 -13.71
C GLY A 202 12.44 -26.82 -12.83
N PRO A 203 11.17 -27.22 -12.96
CA PRO A 203 10.07 -26.63 -12.21
C PRO A 203 10.22 -26.90 -10.71
N MET A 204 10.18 -25.85 -9.89
CA MET A 204 10.07 -26.00 -8.44
C MET A 204 8.71 -26.59 -8.09
N VAL A 205 8.71 -27.65 -7.28
CA VAL A 205 7.52 -28.43 -6.91
C VAL A 205 6.41 -27.53 -6.38
N THR A 206 5.25 -27.53 -7.05
CA THR A 206 4.03 -26.89 -6.54
C THR A 206 3.53 -27.65 -5.31
N ARG A 207 3.47 -26.97 -4.17
CA ARG A 207 2.90 -27.56 -2.97
C ARG A 207 1.38 -27.64 -3.11
N HIS A 208 0.85 -28.86 -3.01
CA HIS A 208 -0.59 -29.10 -2.89
C HIS A 208 -0.97 -29.02 -1.41
N HIS A 209 -1.82 -28.06 -1.04
CA HIS A 209 -2.43 -28.01 0.29
C HIS A 209 -3.49 -29.12 0.41
N PRO A 210 -3.45 -30.00 1.43
CA PRO A 210 -4.56 -30.91 1.70
C PRO A 210 -5.77 -30.10 2.20
N ALA A 211 -6.91 -30.25 1.53
CA ALA A 211 -8.16 -29.61 1.92
C ALA A 211 -8.55 -30.03 3.35
N GLY A 212 -8.65 -29.05 4.26
CA GLY A 212 -9.07 -29.26 5.64
C GLY A 212 -10.52 -29.76 5.74
N HIS A 213 -10.65 -30.99 6.25
CA HIS A 213 -11.77 -31.62 6.96
C HIS A 213 -13.06 -30.79 7.14
N HIS A 214 -14.08 -31.11 6.36
CA HIS A 214 -15.48 -30.85 6.71
C HIS A 214 -16.11 -32.13 7.28
N ALA A 215 -16.64 -32.03 8.51
CA ALA A 215 -17.46 -33.05 9.15
C ALA A 215 -18.80 -33.24 8.38
N PRO A 216 -19.37 -34.46 8.33
CA PRO A 216 -20.52 -34.76 7.49
C PRO A 216 -21.85 -34.40 8.16
N THR A 217 -22.79 -33.86 7.39
CA THR A 217 -24.22 -33.80 7.74
C THR A 217 -25.04 -34.76 6.85
N PRO A 218 -26.13 -35.37 7.37
CA PRO A 218 -26.80 -36.56 6.79
C PRO A 218 -27.84 -36.23 5.69
N PRO A 219 -28.38 -37.24 4.96
CA PRO A 219 -29.03 -37.07 3.67
C PRO A 219 -30.56 -37.01 3.74
N SER A 220 -31.19 -36.40 2.72
CA SER A 220 -32.61 -36.55 2.40
C SER A 220 -32.73 -36.80 0.89
N HIS A 221 -32.92 -38.06 0.46
CA HIS A 221 -34.13 -38.62 -0.18
C HIS A 221 -34.89 -37.62 -1.09
N GLY A 222 -35.21 -37.85 -2.36
CA GLY A 222 -35.13 -39.01 -3.25
C GLY A 222 -36.11 -38.84 -4.43
N ALA A 223 -35.74 -39.42 -5.59
CA ALA A 223 -36.59 -39.84 -6.74
C ALA A 223 -37.34 -38.78 -7.59
N ALA A 224 -37.59 -38.89 -8.91
CA ALA A 224 -37.14 -39.67 -10.09
C ALA A 224 -37.97 -39.10 -11.32
N PRO A 225 -38.06 -39.68 -12.55
CA PRO A 225 -37.71 -39.01 -13.82
C PRO A 225 -38.82 -39.00 -14.92
N HIS A 226 -38.46 -38.61 -16.19
CA HIS A 226 -39.06 -38.93 -17.53
C HIS A 226 -39.55 -37.71 -18.41
N PRO A 227 -39.76 -37.82 -19.76
CA PRO A 227 -38.76 -37.56 -20.82
C PRO A 227 -39.36 -36.79 -22.08
N PRO A 228 -39.07 -37.07 -23.40
CA PRO A 228 -38.67 -36.03 -24.39
C PRO A 228 -39.68 -35.76 -25.55
N ALA A 229 -39.43 -34.73 -26.38
CA ALA A 229 -39.94 -34.62 -27.77
C ALA A 229 -39.12 -33.65 -28.65
N THR A 230 -38.89 -34.05 -29.91
CA THR A 230 -38.12 -33.40 -31.01
C THR A 230 -39.10 -33.00 -32.16
N PRO A 231 -38.68 -32.63 -33.40
CA PRO A 231 -38.06 -31.41 -33.97
C PRO A 231 -38.96 -30.66 -35.01
N ALA A 232 -38.56 -29.46 -35.47
CA ALA A 232 -38.92 -28.95 -36.82
C ALA A 232 -37.90 -27.90 -37.35
N ALA A 233 -37.49 -28.07 -38.60
CA ALA A 233 -36.69 -27.18 -39.49
C ALA A 233 -37.24 -27.34 -40.94
N PRO A 234 -36.76 -26.70 -42.05
CA PRO A 234 -35.67 -25.72 -42.26
C PRO A 234 -35.91 -24.62 -43.36
N ALA A 235 -34.82 -23.90 -43.73
CA ALA A 235 -34.52 -23.06 -44.93
C ALA A 235 -34.70 -21.52 -44.79
N HIS A 236 -33.66 -20.68 -44.81
CA HIS A 236 -32.58 -20.53 -45.82
C HIS A 236 -31.23 -20.05 -45.22
N GLN A 237 -30.11 -20.45 -45.83
CA GLN A 237 -28.75 -19.86 -45.82
C GLN A 237 -28.22 -19.90 -47.29
N PRO A 238 -27.03 -19.35 -47.73
CA PRO A 238 -25.89 -18.69 -47.03
C PRO A 238 -25.35 -17.44 -47.82
N PRO A 239 -24.09 -16.89 -47.68
CA PRO A 239 -22.79 -17.57 -47.70
C PRO A 239 -21.87 -17.31 -46.49
N ALA A 240 -20.90 -18.22 -46.35
CA ALA A 240 -19.95 -18.34 -45.26
C ALA A 240 -18.71 -17.43 -45.39
N HIS A 241 -18.18 -17.00 -44.24
CA HIS A 241 -16.75 -16.84 -43.93
C HIS A 241 -16.56 -16.98 -42.39
N PRO A 242 -15.35 -17.36 -41.92
CA PRO A 242 -15.15 -18.36 -40.88
C PRO A 242 -15.11 -17.81 -39.45
N ALA A 243 -15.26 -18.73 -38.50
CA ALA A 243 -15.11 -18.58 -37.05
C ALA A 243 -14.16 -17.46 -36.57
N GLU A 244 -14.72 -16.28 -36.33
CA GLU A 244 -14.19 -15.23 -35.46
C GLU A 244 -15.34 -14.82 -34.53
N HIS A 245 -15.01 -14.28 -33.35
CA HIS A 245 -15.90 -13.95 -32.21
C HIS A 245 -15.99 -14.98 -31.06
N LYS A 246 -14.90 -15.10 -30.31
CA LYS A 246 -14.94 -15.42 -28.86
C LYS A 246 -13.77 -14.79 -28.06
N HIS A 247 -13.41 -13.55 -28.38
CA HIS A 247 -12.32 -12.81 -27.70
C HIS A 247 -12.68 -11.33 -27.41
N ALA A 248 -13.90 -11.04 -26.92
CA ALA A 248 -14.31 -9.66 -26.63
C ALA A 248 -15.24 -9.53 -25.41
N GLN A 249 -14.91 -10.18 -24.28
CA GLN A 249 -15.75 -10.08 -23.07
C GLN A 249 -15.02 -10.09 -21.73
N GLU A 250 -13.75 -9.69 -21.68
CA GLU A 250 -12.95 -9.70 -20.42
C GLU A 250 -12.45 -8.32 -19.96
N ASN A 251 -13.15 -7.21 -20.26
CA ASN A 251 -12.77 -5.87 -19.78
C ASN A 251 -13.98 -4.95 -19.47
N TYR A 252 -15.14 -5.52 -19.14
CA TYR A 252 -16.35 -4.75 -18.82
C TYR A 252 -16.76 -4.98 -17.37
N LEU A 253 -16.73 -3.93 -16.55
CA LEU A 253 -17.30 -3.97 -15.20
C LEU A 253 -18.79 -3.62 -15.30
N HIS A 254 -19.66 -4.52 -14.84
CA HIS A 254 -21.10 -4.34 -14.90
C HIS A 254 -21.76 -4.86 -13.63
N LYS A 255 -23.05 -4.58 -13.46
CA LYS A 255 -23.86 -5.09 -12.35
C LYS A 255 -23.67 -6.60 -12.18
N GLY A 256 -23.30 -7.02 -10.97
CA GLY A 256 -22.96 -8.40 -10.63
C GLY A 256 -21.46 -8.72 -10.60
N ALA A 257 -20.59 -7.88 -11.19
CA ALA A 257 -19.14 -8.00 -11.08
C ALA A 257 -18.66 -7.79 -9.64
N ARG A 258 -17.57 -8.45 -9.26
CA ARG A 258 -16.98 -8.35 -7.92
C ARG A 258 -15.45 -8.43 -8.01
N GLY A 259 -14.75 -7.75 -7.10
CA GLY A 259 -13.29 -7.80 -7.02
C GLY A 259 -12.65 -6.42 -6.97
N GLY A 260 -11.31 -6.39 -7.03
CA GLY A 260 -10.51 -5.17 -6.91
C GLY A 260 -10.86 -4.10 -7.94
N ASP A 261 -11.11 -4.49 -9.18
CA ASP A 261 -11.42 -3.54 -10.27
C ASP A 261 -12.74 -2.77 -10.01
N VAL A 262 -13.73 -3.44 -9.41
CA VAL A 262 -14.98 -2.80 -8.98
C VAL A 262 -14.72 -1.83 -7.83
N MET A 263 -13.85 -2.19 -6.89
CA MET A 263 -13.49 -1.33 -5.77
C MET A 263 -12.73 -0.08 -6.24
N SER A 264 -11.79 -0.24 -7.17
CA SER A 264 -11.07 0.88 -7.81
C SER A 264 -12.04 1.82 -8.52
N LEU A 265 -12.95 1.28 -9.33
CA LEU A 265 -14.00 2.06 -9.97
C LEU A 265 -14.85 2.83 -8.94
N GLN A 266 -15.28 2.19 -7.85
CA GLN A 266 -16.06 2.82 -6.79
C GLN A 266 -15.29 3.95 -6.07
N GLN A 267 -13.99 3.77 -5.83
CA GLN A 267 -13.13 4.80 -5.23
C GLN A 267 -12.95 6.01 -6.16
N GLU A 268 -12.73 5.73 -7.45
CA GLU A 268 -12.55 6.75 -8.48
C GLU A 268 -13.83 7.55 -8.69
N LEU A 269 -14.98 6.89 -8.82
CA LEU A 269 -16.30 7.55 -8.88
C LEU A 269 -16.53 8.44 -7.66
N THR A 270 -16.22 7.97 -6.46
CA THR A 270 -16.37 8.76 -5.23
C THR A 270 -15.49 10.00 -5.24
N ARG A 271 -14.24 9.88 -5.69
CA ARG A 271 -13.31 11.01 -5.83
C ARG A 271 -13.77 12.04 -6.87
N LEU A 272 -14.44 11.56 -7.90
CA LEU A 272 -15.06 12.39 -8.93
C LEU A 272 -16.40 13.01 -8.52
N GLY A 273 -16.87 12.77 -7.29
CA GLY A 273 -18.09 13.37 -6.74
C GLY A 273 -19.35 12.52 -6.91
N TYR A 274 -19.20 11.25 -7.30
CA TYR A 274 -20.29 10.27 -7.43
C TYR A 274 -20.22 9.29 -6.25
N PRO A 275 -20.89 9.58 -5.12
CA PRO A 275 -20.68 8.85 -3.87
C PRO A 275 -21.15 7.40 -4.00
N VAL A 276 -20.22 6.47 -3.80
CA VAL A 276 -20.52 5.03 -3.74
C VAL A 276 -19.60 4.37 -2.72
N HIS A 277 -20.12 3.42 -1.94
CA HIS A 277 -19.29 2.71 -0.97
C HIS A 277 -18.38 1.70 -1.69
N PRO A 278 -17.04 1.78 -1.53
CA PRO A 278 -16.11 0.89 -2.23
C PRO A 278 -16.02 -0.47 -1.52
N ASP A 279 -17.01 -1.33 -1.74
CA ASP A 279 -17.12 -2.68 -1.17
C ASP A 279 -16.67 -3.79 -2.15
N GLY A 280 -16.22 -3.40 -3.34
CA GLY A 280 -15.78 -4.32 -4.39
C GLY A 280 -16.92 -5.13 -4.99
N LYS A 281 -18.18 -4.73 -4.80
CA LYS A 281 -19.38 -5.37 -5.36
C LYS A 281 -20.13 -4.40 -6.26
N PHE A 282 -20.31 -4.78 -7.52
CA PHE A 282 -21.00 -3.93 -8.48
C PHE A 282 -22.52 -4.12 -8.30
N GLY A 283 -23.05 -3.47 -7.27
CA GLY A 283 -24.47 -3.48 -6.90
C GLY A 283 -25.26 -2.35 -7.56
N GLY A 284 -26.53 -2.19 -7.14
CA GLY A 284 -27.41 -1.14 -7.67
C GLY A 284 -26.87 0.27 -7.48
N LEU A 285 -26.24 0.56 -6.33
CA LEU A 285 -25.66 1.87 -6.03
C LEU A 285 -24.45 2.20 -6.92
N THR A 286 -23.66 1.19 -7.31
CA THR A 286 -22.52 1.36 -8.23
C THR A 286 -23.00 1.56 -9.66
N ASP A 287 -24.02 0.82 -10.08
CA ASP A 287 -24.67 1.02 -11.38
C ASP A 287 -25.27 2.43 -11.50
N GLU A 288 -25.95 2.91 -10.47
CA GLU A 288 -26.51 4.26 -10.44
C GLU A 288 -25.43 5.35 -10.49
N ALA A 289 -24.39 5.24 -9.66
CA ALA A 289 -23.26 6.18 -9.65
C ALA A 289 -22.53 6.19 -11.00
N LEU A 290 -22.34 5.02 -11.63
CA LEU A 290 -21.69 4.91 -12.92
C LEU A 290 -22.53 5.50 -14.05
N ARG A 291 -23.84 5.21 -14.11
CA ARG A 291 -24.74 5.79 -15.11
C ARG A 291 -24.81 7.31 -14.98
N LYS A 292 -24.79 7.82 -13.75
CA LYS A 292 -24.75 9.25 -13.49
C LYS A 292 -23.45 9.88 -14.00
N PHE A 293 -22.30 9.24 -13.72
CA PHE A 293 -21.02 9.66 -14.29
C PHE A 293 -21.04 9.65 -15.82
N GLN A 294 -21.49 8.56 -16.43
CA GLN A 294 -21.58 8.42 -17.89
C GLN A 294 -22.44 9.54 -18.49
N HIS A 295 -23.62 9.80 -17.92
CA HIS A 295 -24.51 10.88 -18.35
C HIS A 295 -23.83 12.26 -18.25
N ASP A 296 -23.25 12.60 -17.10
CA ASP A 296 -22.65 13.90 -16.84
C ASP A 296 -21.42 14.15 -17.74
N HIS A 297 -20.77 13.09 -18.20
CA HIS A 297 -19.63 13.11 -19.12
C HIS A 297 -19.98 12.81 -20.59
N LYS A 298 -21.27 12.87 -20.97
CA LYS A 298 -21.76 12.68 -22.35
C LYS A 298 -21.41 11.31 -22.96
N LEU A 299 -21.31 10.29 -22.13
CA LEU A 299 -21.21 8.89 -22.53
C LEU A 299 -22.60 8.26 -22.56
N GLU A 300 -22.73 7.11 -23.21
CA GLU A 300 -23.95 6.30 -23.13
C GLU A 300 -24.11 5.77 -21.68
N PRO A 301 -25.21 6.06 -20.97
CA PRO A 301 -25.40 5.66 -19.57
C PRO A 301 -25.87 4.21 -19.48
N ASP A 302 -25.10 3.30 -20.06
CA ASP A 302 -25.39 1.86 -20.15
C ASP A 302 -25.10 1.11 -18.83
N GLY A 303 -24.44 1.75 -17.86
CA GLY A 303 -24.06 1.18 -16.56
C GLY A 303 -22.96 0.14 -16.67
N ILE A 304 -22.21 0.16 -17.77
CA ILE A 304 -21.09 -0.72 -18.04
C ILE A 304 -19.80 0.11 -18.07
N ALA A 305 -18.89 -0.16 -17.15
CA ALA A 305 -17.56 0.42 -17.12
C ALA A 305 -16.67 -0.34 -18.10
N GLY A 306 -16.85 -0.03 -19.38
CA GLY A 306 -15.96 -0.43 -20.47
C GLY A 306 -14.81 0.56 -20.69
N PRO A 307 -13.94 0.31 -21.68
CA PRO A 307 -12.75 1.13 -21.94
C PRO A 307 -13.03 2.63 -22.05
N ARG A 308 -14.09 3.04 -22.77
CA ARG A 308 -14.48 4.45 -22.92
C ARG A 308 -14.87 5.11 -21.60
N THR A 309 -15.54 4.38 -20.72
CA THR A 309 -15.96 4.89 -19.40
C THR A 309 -14.75 4.98 -18.46
N MET A 310 -13.87 3.97 -18.45
CA MET A 310 -12.65 3.98 -17.65
C MET A 310 -11.68 5.08 -18.08
N ASP A 311 -11.55 5.33 -19.39
CA ASP A 311 -10.73 6.42 -19.90
C ASP A 311 -11.31 7.79 -19.52
N ALA A 312 -12.63 7.96 -19.56
CA ALA A 312 -13.28 9.18 -19.09
C ALA A 312 -13.08 9.41 -17.58
N VAL A 313 -13.18 8.36 -16.75
CA VAL A 313 -12.89 8.42 -15.31
C VAL A 313 -11.45 8.85 -15.07
N ARG A 314 -10.48 8.21 -15.76
CA ARG A 314 -9.06 8.55 -15.65
C ARG A 314 -8.78 9.99 -16.08
N HIS A 315 -9.30 10.40 -17.24
CA HIS A 315 -9.12 11.75 -17.75
C HIS A 315 -9.72 12.80 -16.80
N GLN A 316 -10.87 12.53 -16.19
CA GLN A 316 -11.45 13.45 -15.21
C GLN A 316 -10.61 13.53 -13.92
N LEU A 317 -10.05 12.42 -13.46
CA LEU A 317 -9.11 12.40 -12.33
C LEU A 317 -7.82 13.17 -12.65
N GLU A 318 -7.33 13.07 -13.89
CA GLU A 318 -6.19 13.84 -14.39
C GLU A 318 -6.51 15.33 -14.52
N GLN A 319 -7.71 15.70 -14.96
CA GLN A 319 -8.15 17.09 -14.99
C GLN A 319 -8.30 17.70 -13.60
N GLN A 320 -8.79 16.94 -12.60
CA GLN A 320 -8.78 17.37 -11.18
C GLN A 320 -7.34 17.62 -10.68
N LYS A 321 -6.37 16.79 -11.08
CA LYS A 321 -4.94 16.96 -10.77
C LYS A 321 -4.35 18.22 -11.42
N GLN A 322 -4.71 18.50 -12.68
CA GLN A 322 -4.17 19.64 -13.43
C GLN A 322 -4.78 20.99 -13.00
N HIS A 323 -6.04 21.01 -12.56
CA HIS A 323 -6.71 22.22 -12.05
C HIS A 323 -6.46 22.48 -10.56
N GLY A 324 -5.48 21.81 -9.94
CA GLY A 324 -5.05 22.11 -8.57
C GLY A 324 -6.05 21.72 -7.48
N GLN A 325 -6.94 20.78 -7.75
CA GLN A 325 -7.87 20.21 -6.77
C GLN A 325 -7.43 18.78 -6.39
N GLU A 326 -6.23 18.65 -5.79
CA GLU A 326 -5.84 17.49 -4.96
C GLU A 326 -5.28 17.99 -3.61
N PRO A 327 -5.58 17.33 -2.48
CA PRO A 327 -5.20 17.79 -1.15
C PRO A 327 -3.68 17.72 -0.94
N LYS A 328 -3.06 18.88 -0.70
CA LYS A 328 -1.64 19.06 -0.36
C LYS A 328 -1.32 18.24 0.91
N ALA A 329 -0.33 17.34 0.84
CA ALA A 329 0.18 16.68 2.05
C ALA A 329 0.69 17.78 3.02
N PRO A 330 0.24 17.79 4.28
CA PRO A 330 0.58 18.87 5.20
C PRO A 330 2.08 18.90 5.51
N MET A 331 2.61 20.10 5.77
CA MET A 331 3.99 20.27 6.22
C MET A 331 4.16 19.51 7.55
N ARG A 332 5.16 18.64 7.67
CA ARG A 332 5.33 17.81 8.89
C ARG A 332 5.69 18.66 10.12
N LEU A 333 5.29 18.19 11.31
CA LEU A 333 5.55 18.87 12.59
C LEU A 333 7.04 19.10 12.92
N ASP A 334 7.92 18.21 12.47
CA ASP A 334 9.37 18.31 12.64
C ASP A 334 10.01 19.41 11.77
N ASN A 335 9.30 19.90 10.74
CA ASN A 335 9.77 20.99 9.90
C ASN A 335 9.72 22.33 10.67
N PRO A 336 10.84 23.07 10.76
CA PRO A 336 10.90 24.39 11.41
C PRO A 336 9.92 25.42 10.84
N ALA A 337 9.50 25.27 9.58
CA ALA A 337 8.54 26.16 8.92
C ALA A 337 7.07 25.82 9.27
N HIS A 338 6.81 24.74 10.01
CA HIS A 338 5.45 24.38 10.42
C HIS A 338 4.95 25.35 11.52
N PRO A 339 3.73 25.91 11.42
CA PRO A 339 3.22 26.88 12.38
C PRO A 339 3.16 26.34 13.81
N GLU A 340 2.99 25.03 13.97
CA GLU A 340 2.91 24.37 15.28
C GLU A 340 4.20 23.64 15.67
N ASN A 341 5.30 23.87 14.93
CA ASN A 341 6.62 23.30 15.27
C ASN A 341 7.05 23.68 16.70
N ALA A 342 6.67 24.86 17.17
CA ALA A 342 7.00 25.34 18.52
C ALA A 342 6.40 24.43 19.61
N LEU A 343 5.13 24.04 19.48
CA LEU A 343 4.46 23.16 20.45
C LEU A 343 5.04 21.74 20.38
N TYR A 344 5.37 21.27 19.18
CA TYR A 344 6.06 19.99 18.99
C TYR A 344 7.44 19.96 19.66
N LYS A 345 8.25 21.03 19.50
CA LYS A 345 9.56 21.13 20.17
C LYS A 345 9.43 21.13 21.69
N GLN A 346 8.45 21.84 22.24
CA GLN A 346 8.19 21.80 23.68
C GLN A 346 7.82 20.39 24.17
N ALA A 347 6.99 19.66 23.41
CA ALA A 347 6.67 18.27 23.71
C ALA A 347 7.93 17.38 23.61
N LEU A 348 8.76 17.59 22.60
CA LEU A 348 9.99 16.82 22.38
C LEU A 348 10.99 17.03 23.52
N ASP A 349 11.24 18.27 23.90
CA ASP A 349 12.11 18.60 25.03
C ASP A 349 11.59 18.00 26.35
N ALA A 350 10.26 18.02 26.54
CA ALA A 350 9.63 17.42 27.71
C ALA A 350 9.76 15.89 27.73
N VAL A 351 9.57 15.23 26.58
CA VAL A 351 9.78 13.79 26.43
C VAL A 351 11.25 13.41 26.61
N HIS A 352 12.20 14.20 26.12
CA HIS A 352 13.62 13.96 26.36
C HIS A 352 13.99 14.04 27.84
N ARG A 353 13.40 15.00 28.58
CA ARG A 353 13.56 15.06 30.05
C ARG A 353 12.94 13.84 30.74
N LEU A 354 11.79 13.36 30.25
CA LEU A 354 11.15 12.14 30.75
C LEU A 354 12.03 10.90 30.49
N ASP A 355 12.55 10.74 29.25
CA ASP A 355 13.49 9.67 28.89
C ASP A 355 14.71 9.71 29.81
N ALA A 356 15.33 10.88 30.00
CA ALA A 356 16.48 11.04 30.89
C ALA A 356 16.17 10.68 32.36
N ALA A 357 14.98 11.05 32.87
CA ALA A 357 14.55 10.68 34.22
C ALA A 357 14.35 9.17 34.39
N HIS A 358 14.01 8.46 33.30
CA HIS A 358 13.88 7.00 33.25
C HIS A 358 15.13 6.29 32.71
N GLN A 359 16.28 6.97 32.63
CA GLN A 359 17.54 6.42 32.14
C GLN A 359 17.45 5.83 30.71
N ARG A 360 16.62 6.45 29.87
CA ARG A 360 16.51 6.16 28.44
C ARG A 360 17.17 7.26 27.61
N GLU A 361 17.78 6.84 26.50
CA GLU A 361 18.25 7.77 25.47
C GLU A 361 17.12 8.14 24.50
N PRO A 362 16.98 9.43 24.15
CA PRO A 362 16.05 9.86 23.12
C PRO A 362 16.24 9.12 21.80
N ASN A 363 15.14 8.69 21.19
CA ASN A 363 15.15 7.96 19.92
C ASN A 363 13.93 8.30 19.06
N HIS A 364 13.72 7.57 17.96
CA HIS A 364 12.60 7.82 17.05
C HIS A 364 11.23 7.79 17.75
N GLN A 365 11.04 6.87 18.70
CA GLN A 365 9.79 6.75 19.46
C GLN A 365 9.55 7.97 20.36
N SER A 366 10.61 8.62 20.86
CA SER A 366 10.52 9.89 21.60
C SER A 366 9.89 10.98 20.71
N GLY A 367 10.25 11.01 19.42
CA GLY A 367 9.66 11.92 18.43
C GLY A 367 8.18 11.63 18.12
N GLN A 368 7.79 10.36 18.06
CA GLN A 368 6.40 9.92 17.83
C GLN A 368 5.49 10.23 19.04
N LEU A 369 6.01 9.96 20.24
CA LEU A 369 5.34 10.31 21.50
C LEU A 369 5.16 11.82 21.62
N ALA A 370 6.20 12.61 21.34
CA ALA A 370 6.15 14.06 21.34
C ALA A 370 5.11 14.61 20.34
N GLY A 371 5.03 14.04 19.14
CA GLY A 371 4.03 14.43 18.13
C GLY A 371 2.61 14.19 18.62
N SER A 372 2.36 13.00 19.17
CA SER A 372 1.04 12.61 19.71
C SER A 372 0.64 13.47 20.91
N LEU A 373 1.59 13.77 21.81
CA LEU A 373 1.38 14.68 22.94
C LEU A 373 1.07 16.10 22.48
N ALA A 374 1.78 16.63 21.48
CA ALA A 374 1.53 17.96 20.93
C ALA A 374 0.14 18.06 20.29
N ALA A 375 -0.27 17.04 19.52
CA ALA A 375 -1.59 16.99 18.92
C ALA A 375 -2.70 16.96 19.98
N ARG A 376 -2.54 16.08 20.98
CA ARG A 376 -3.51 15.94 22.07
C ARG A 376 -3.58 17.17 22.96
N ALA A 377 -2.43 17.79 23.26
CA ALA A 377 -2.36 19.04 24.00
C ALA A 377 -3.12 20.15 23.29
N ARG A 378 -2.92 20.29 21.97
CA ARG A 378 -3.65 21.29 21.17
C ARG A 378 -5.16 21.02 21.15
N GLU A 379 -5.56 19.75 21.02
CA GLU A 379 -6.97 19.33 21.03
C GLU A 379 -7.66 19.63 22.37
N GLU A 380 -6.97 19.39 23.50
CA GLU A 380 -7.46 19.74 24.84
C GLU A 380 -7.23 21.23 25.19
N GLY A 381 -6.76 22.01 24.22
CA GLY A 381 -6.64 23.45 24.25
C GLY A 381 -5.45 23.99 25.06
N LEU A 382 -4.46 23.15 25.37
CA LEU A 382 -3.18 23.61 25.92
C LEU A 382 -2.49 24.50 24.88
N GLN A 383 -1.79 25.52 25.37
CA GLN A 383 -1.09 26.50 24.54
C GLN A 383 0.42 26.28 24.54
N ARG A 384 0.93 25.53 25.52
CA ARG A 384 2.33 25.14 25.66
C ARG A 384 2.43 23.83 26.42
N ILE A 385 3.58 23.18 26.35
CA ILE A 385 3.89 21.96 27.12
C ILE A 385 5.13 22.22 27.96
N ASP A 386 4.97 22.19 29.27
CA ASP A 386 6.05 22.45 30.23
C ASP A 386 6.68 21.12 30.70
N HIS A 387 5.87 20.07 30.86
CA HIS A 387 6.32 18.74 31.29
C HIS A 387 5.63 17.60 30.51
N ALA A 388 6.30 16.45 30.45
CA ALA A 388 5.74 15.17 30.02
C ALA A 388 5.89 14.20 31.20
N VAL A 389 4.80 13.55 31.60
CA VAL A 389 4.76 12.68 32.78
C VAL A 389 4.18 11.33 32.38
N LEU A 390 4.87 10.26 32.74
CA LEU A 390 4.39 8.89 32.55
C LEU A 390 3.52 8.47 33.75
N SER A 391 2.42 7.76 33.51
CA SER A 391 1.60 7.16 34.57
C SER A 391 2.40 6.07 35.31
N ASP A 392 2.02 5.78 36.56
CA ASP A 392 2.67 4.74 37.37
C ASP A 392 2.63 3.35 36.70
N ASP A 393 1.59 3.08 35.91
CA ASP A 393 1.41 1.84 35.15
C ASP A 393 2.00 1.89 33.72
N ALA A 394 2.65 3.00 33.36
CA ALA A 394 3.21 3.32 32.05
C ALA A 394 2.24 3.33 30.85
N LYS A 395 0.93 3.13 31.08
CA LYS A 395 -0.07 3.08 30.00
C LYS A 395 -0.35 4.45 29.40
N HIS A 396 -0.18 5.51 30.16
CA HIS A 396 -0.48 6.86 29.72
C HIS A 396 0.71 7.80 29.88
N THR A 397 0.87 8.69 28.91
CA THR A 397 1.79 9.82 29.02
C THR A 397 0.97 11.10 28.94
N TYR A 398 1.26 12.04 29.84
CA TYR A 398 0.54 13.29 29.97
C TYR A 398 1.43 14.47 29.60
N ALA A 399 0.96 15.31 28.68
CA ALA A 399 1.48 16.64 28.47
C ALA A 399 0.90 17.56 29.54
N VAL A 400 1.75 18.29 30.26
CA VAL A 400 1.34 19.18 31.35
C VAL A 400 1.75 20.61 31.04
N GLN A 401 0.80 21.53 31.15
CA GLN A 401 1.00 22.97 31.13
C GLN A 401 0.88 23.52 32.56
N GLY A 402 1.92 24.22 33.01
CA GLY A 402 2.06 24.76 34.36
C GLY A 402 2.88 23.87 35.29
N ASP A 403 3.08 24.36 36.51
CA ASP A 403 3.81 23.65 37.56
C ASP A 403 3.09 22.36 37.97
N LEU A 404 3.84 21.26 38.14
CA LEU A 404 3.28 19.93 38.46
C LEU A 404 2.47 19.91 39.77
N ASN A 405 2.82 20.75 40.74
CA ASN A 405 2.15 20.86 42.04
C ASN A 405 1.03 21.90 42.04
N SER A 406 0.85 22.66 40.97
CA SER A 406 -0.22 23.65 40.87
C SER A 406 -1.59 22.97 40.71
N PRO A 407 -2.64 23.46 41.42
CA PRO A 407 -4.01 23.05 41.15
C PRO A 407 -4.54 23.63 39.82
N PHE A 408 -3.86 24.62 39.24
CA PHE A 408 -4.22 25.25 37.97
C PHE A 408 -3.49 24.67 36.76
N LYS A 409 -2.74 23.57 36.93
CA LYS A 409 -2.11 22.88 35.81
C LYS A 409 -3.17 22.34 34.87
N ARG A 410 -2.84 22.30 33.58
CA ARG A 410 -3.67 21.66 32.56
C ARG A 410 -2.93 20.44 32.05
N VAL A 411 -3.66 19.36 31.82
CA VAL A 411 -3.10 18.08 31.42
C VAL A 411 -3.81 17.58 30.18
N ALA A 412 -3.08 16.89 29.31
CA ALA A 412 -3.63 16.20 28.15
C ALA A 412 -2.94 14.85 28.03
N GLY A 413 -3.72 13.76 27.99
CA GLY A 413 -3.21 12.39 28.09
C GLY A 413 -3.31 11.62 26.77
N VAL A 414 -2.28 10.85 26.46
CA VAL A 414 -2.26 9.86 25.37
C VAL A 414 -2.00 8.47 25.91
N ASP A 415 -2.45 7.44 25.22
CA ASP A 415 -1.97 6.07 25.44
C ASP A 415 -0.50 5.98 24.98
N THR A 416 0.40 5.58 25.88
CA THR A 416 1.84 5.59 25.64
C THR A 416 2.21 4.64 24.50
N ALA A 417 1.66 3.42 24.49
CA ALA A 417 2.00 2.40 23.49
C ALA A 417 1.49 2.79 22.09
N GLN A 418 0.29 3.37 22.01
CA GLN A 418 -0.23 3.93 20.77
C GLN A 418 0.59 5.14 20.32
N ALA A 419 0.93 6.04 21.24
CA ALA A 419 1.63 7.29 20.92
C ALA A 419 3.05 7.05 20.40
N VAL A 420 3.81 6.14 21.00
CA VAL A 420 5.16 5.78 20.53
C VAL A 420 5.15 5.07 19.17
N ASN A 421 4.02 4.48 18.76
CA ASN A 421 3.87 3.82 17.46
C ASN A 421 3.09 4.66 16.44
N THR A 422 2.62 5.85 16.82
CA THR A 422 1.89 6.74 15.92
C THR A 422 2.88 7.49 15.03
N PRO A 423 2.81 7.36 13.70
CA PRO A 423 3.68 8.11 12.79
C PRO A 423 3.49 9.62 12.98
N LEU A 424 4.58 10.39 12.91
CA LEU A 424 4.56 11.83 13.15
C LEU A 424 3.65 12.57 12.15
N GLU A 425 3.46 12.03 10.95
CA GLU A 425 2.55 12.54 9.91
C GLU A 425 1.10 12.49 10.39
N LYS A 426 0.69 11.40 11.05
CA LYS A 426 -0.66 11.26 11.60
C LYS A 426 -0.88 12.27 12.73
N SER A 427 0.12 12.46 13.57
CA SER A 427 0.09 13.50 14.61
C SER A 427 0.12 14.91 14.02
N THR A 428 0.78 15.12 12.88
CA THR A 428 0.78 16.40 12.15
C THR A 428 -0.63 16.76 11.72
N THR A 429 -1.31 15.85 11.02
CA THR A 429 -2.70 16.09 10.58
C THR A 429 -3.64 16.30 11.78
N ALA A 430 -3.49 15.49 12.84
CA ALA A 430 -4.31 15.65 14.05
C ALA A 430 -4.12 17.02 14.72
N LEU A 431 -2.87 17.49 14.80
CA LEU A 431 -2.56 18.78 15.40
C LEU A 431 -3.10 19.94 14.56
N GLU A 432 -2.95 19.90 13.24
CA GLU A 432 -3.50 20.93 12.34
C GLU A 432 -5.02 21.05 12.45
N HIS A 433 -5.73 19.92 12.53
CA HIS A 433 -7.17 19.92 12.78
C HIS A 433 -7.49 20.58 14.12
N ALA A 434 -6.80 20.20 15.18
CA ALA A 434 -7.00 20.78 16.51
C ALA A 434 -6.72 22.29 16.54
N ALA A 435 -5.64 22.75 15.90
CA ALA A 435 -5.28 24.17 15.82
C ALA A 435 -6.32 24.99 15.02
N SER A 436 -6.82 24.42 13.92
CA SER A 436 -7.86 25.05 13.09
C SER A 436 -9.17 25.20 13.87
N THR A 437 -9.61 24.16 14.56
CA THR A 437 -10.82 24.19 15.40
C THR A 437 -10.69 25.21 16.54
N GLN A 438 -9.53 25.29 17.18
CA GLN A 438 -9.31 26.25 18.26
C GLN A 438 -9.37 27.70 17.77
N THR A 439 -8.81 27.98 16.59
CA THR A 439 -8.85 29.32 15.97
C THR A 439 -10.28 29.73 15.60
N GLN A 440 -11.07 28.82 15.02
CA GLN A 440 -12.47 29.06 14.67
C GLN A 440 -13.33 29.34 15.91
N ASN A 441 -13.11 28.60 17.00
CA ASN A 441 -13.81 28.80 18.26
C ASN A 441 -13.47 30.16 18.90
N ALA A 442 -12.20 30.57 18.85
CA ALA A 442 -11.76 31.87 19.36
C ALA A 442 -12.40 33.04 18.58
N GLN A 443 -12.45 32.95 17.24
CA GLN A 443 -13.10 33.96 16.40
C GLN A 443 -14.61 34.07 16.68
N HIS A 444 -15.30 32.94 16.86
CA HIS A 444 -16.72 32.92 17.22
C HIS A 444 -16.99 33.56 18.59
N GLN A 445 -16.13 33.34 19.58
CA GLN A 445 -16.28 33.97 20.90
C GLN A 445 -16.04 35.49 20.85
N GLN A 446 -15.07 35.94 20.05
CA GLN A 446 -14.79 37.38 19.88
C GLN A 446 -15.93 38.12 19.19
N GLN A 447 -16.56 37.52 18.17
CA GLN A 447 -17.76 38.11 17.54
C GLN A 447 -18.95 38.21 18.50
N LYS A 448 -19.16 37.20 19.34
CA LYS A 448 -20.22 37.26 20.37
C LYS A 448 -20.00 38.36 21.40
N GLN A 449 -18.75 38.65 21.78
CA GLN A 449 -18.43 39.75 22.70
C GLN A 449 -18.60 41.14 22.07
N GLN A 450 -18.34 41.28 20.77
CA GLN A 450 -18.55 42.56 20.05
C GLN A 450 -20.03 42.85 19.73
N GLN A 451 -20.86 41.80 19.66
CA GLN A 451 -22.31 41.92 19.43
C GLN A 451 -23.13 41.96 20.73
N ALA A 452 -22.49 41.89 21.90
CA ALA A 452 -23.19 42.11 23.15
C ALA A 452 -23.65 43.58 23.22
N PRO A 453 -24.96 43.87 23.21
CA PRO A 453 -25.42 45.24 23.34
C PRO A 453 -24.95 45.79 24.69
N ALA A 454 -24.41 47.01 24.68
CA ALA A 454 -24.27 47.80 25.89
C ALA A 454 -25.68 47.96 26.49
N GLN A 455 -26.05 47.08 27.43
CA GLN A 455 -27.23 47.31 28.25
C GLN A 455 -26.91 48.52 29.10
N ALA A 456 -27.41 49.66 28.62
CA ALA A 456 -27.49 50.91 29.34
C ALA A 456 -28.05 50.66 30.74
N GLY A 457 -27.37 51.23 31.73
CA GLY A 457 -27.68 51.06 33.14
C GLY A 457 -29.09 51.53 33.50
N PRO A 458 -29.56 51.16 34.70
CA PRO A 458 -30.88 51.57 35.17
C PRO A 458 -30.91 53.09 35.34
N SER A 459 -31.77 53.76 34.56
CA SER A 459 -32.16 55.14 34.83
C SER A 459 -32.97 55.16 36.12
N VAL A 460 -32.33 55.56 37.22
CA VAL A 460 -32.99 55.90 38.47
C VAL A 460 -33.53 57.33 38.32
N SER A 461 -34.82 57.48 38.04
CA SER A 461 -35.52 58.76 38.22
C SER A 461 -36.07 58.84 39.65
N HIS A 462 -35.74 59.97 40.29
CA HIS A 462 -36.19 60.36 41.63
C HIS A 462 -37.68 60.68 41.69
#